data_AF-A0A9D9C188-F1
#
_entry.id   AF-A0A9D9C188-F1
#
_cell.length_a   1.000
_cell.length_b   1.000
_cell.length_c   1.000
_cell.angle_alpha   90.00
_cell.angle_beta   90.00
_cell.angle_gamma   90.00
#
_symmetry.space_group_name_H-M   'P 1'
#
loop_
_entity.id
_entity.type
_entity.pdbx_description
1 polymer ?
#
loop_
_entity_poly.entity_id
_entity_poly.type
_entity_poly.pdbx_seq_one_letter_code
_entity_poly.pdbx_strand_id
1 'polypeptide(L)'
;DAVFKTYKPDLVYHAAAHKHVPLMETSPNEAIKNNVIGAIVLTNCAAKYGVKRFLQISTDKAVNPTNIMGASKRICEMVIQHANKLPGNTEFVAVRFGNVLGSNGSVIPLFKEQIKRGGPVCVTHKDITRFFMTIPEAVSLVLQAGYYAKGGEIFVLDMGKPVKIYDLAVNLIRLSGFTPNVDIKIEITGLRPGEKLYEELLMDEEGLKTTENKLIHIGKPIEYDEETFMAELNELVEAAVNEKDNIRELVQKLVPTYTYKKD
;
A
#
# COMPACT_ATOMS: atom_id res chain seq x y z
N ASP A 1 8.97 14.96 18.11
CA ASP A 1 9.44 13.66 18.67
C ASP A 1 9.12 13.46 20.17
N ALA A 2 8.38 14.36 20.84
CA ALA A 2 8.06 14.29 22.27
C ALA A 2 7.41 12.97 22.74
N VAL A 3 6.57 12.35 21.91
CA VAL A 3 5.93 11.06 22.20
C VAL A 3 6.96 9.94 22.36
N PHE A 4 7.92 9.82 21.43
CA PHE A 4 8.97 8.80 21.51
C PHE A 4 9.88 9.02 22.73
N LYS A 5 10.22 10.28 23.03
CA LYS A 5 11.01 10.63 24.22
C LYS A 5 10.32 10.23 25.52
N THR A 6 9.01 10.45 25.60
CA THR A 6 8.20 10.23 26.82
C THR A 6 7.94 8.75 27.04
N TYR A 7 7.46 8.05 26.01
CA TYR A 7 6.97 6.68 26.14
C TYR A 7 8.01 5.61 25.78
N LYS A 8 9.07 5.95 25.04
CA LYS A 8 10.16 5.05 24.63
C LYS A 8 9.64 3.68 24.13
N PRO A 9 8.84 3.66 23.06
CA PRO A 9 8.21 2.42 22.60
C PRO A 9 9.25 1.41 22.14
N ASP A 10 9.07 0.14 22.51
CA ASP A 10 9.87 -0.97 21.98
C ASP A 10 9.48 -1.32 20.54
N LEU A 11 8.20 -1.20 20.20
CA LEU A 11 7.62 -1.59 18.92
C LEU A 11 6.79 -0.45 18.34
N VAL A 12 6.90 -0.22 17.03
CA VAL A 12 6.07 0.72 16.29
C VAL A 12 5.43 0.03 15.10
N TYR A 13 4.10 0.04 15.04
CA TYR A 13 3.33 -0.40 13.86
C TYR A 13 2.79 0.84 13.14
N HIS A 14 3.42 1.21 12.02
CA HIS A 14 3.04 2.39 11.25
C HIS A 14 2.01 2.03 10.17
N ALA A 15 0.73 2.29 10.50
CA ALA A 15 -0.42 2.08 9.61
C ALA A 15 -1.08 3.38 9.12
N ALA A 16 -0.46 4.55 9.34
CA ALA A 16 -0.99 5.84 8.90
C ALA A 16 -0.54 6.15 7.47
N ALA A 17 -1.49 6.40 6.57
CA ALA A 17 -1.26 6.80 5.19
C ALA A 17 -2.56 7.27 4.53
N HIS A 18 -2.45 8.08 3.47
CA HIS A 18 -3.50 8.22 2.49
C HIS A 18 -3.47 7.02 1.53
N LYS A 19 -4.64 6.38 1.35
CA LYS A 19 -4.79 5.13 0.57
C LYS A 19 -5.73 5.24 -0.64
N HIS A 20 -6.43 6.36 -0.78
CA HIS A 20 -7.45 6.52 -1.82
C HIS A 20 -6.82 6.91 -3.15
N VAL A 21 -6.65 5.95 -4.06
CA VAL A 21 -6.02 6.17 -5.38
C VAL A 21 -6.59 7.39 -6.11
N PRO A 22 -7.92 7.54 -6.31
CA PRO A 22 -8.44 8.68 -7.07
C PRO A 22 -8.14 10.03 -6.42
N LEU A 23 -8.18 10.11 -5.10
CA LEU A 23 -7.90 11.34 -4.35
C LEU A 23 -6.41 11.72 -4.44
N MET A 24 -5.53 10.73 -4.38
CA MET A 24 -4.09 10.97 -4.48
C MET A 24 -3.67 11.32 -5.90
N GLU A 25 -4.33 10.78 -6.93
CA GLU A 25 -4.10 11.23 -8.31
C GLU A 25 -4.41 12.73 -8.49
N THR A 26 -5.42 13.28 -7.82
CA THR A 26 -5.68 14.73 -7.87
C THR A 26 -4.81 15.55 -6.91
N SER A 27 -4.05 14.89 -6.02
CA SER A 27 -3.27 15.55 -4.97
C SER A 27 -1.92 14.83 -4.75
N PRO A 28 -1.04 14.82 -5.77
CA PRO A 28 0.23 14.10 -5.69
C PRO A 28 1.16 14.65 -4.61
N ASN A 29 1.18 15.98 -4.41
CA ASN A 29 1.93 16.62 -3.31
C ASN A 29 1.53 16.05 -1.93
N GLU A 30 0.23 15.91 -1.68
CA GLU A 30 -0.29 15.37 -0.41
C GLU A 30 0.05 13.89 -0.22
N ALA A 31 0.11 13.10 -1.30
CA ALA A 31 0.56 11.72 -1.22
C ALA A 31 2.01 11.65 -0.70
N ILE A 32 2.89 12.53 -1.19
CA ILE A 32 4.29 12.59 -0.76
C ILE A 32 4.41 13.14 0.67
N LYS A 33 3.75 14.27 0.98
CA LYS A 33 3.81 14.87 2.32
C LYS A 33 3.32 13.93 3.40
N ASN A 34 2.16 13.30 3.20
CA ASN A 34 1.60 12.46 4.24
C ASN A 34 2.30 11.10 4.31
N ASN A 35 2.48 10.42 3.17
CA ASN A 35 3.00 9.06 3.18
C ASN A 35 4.52 9.03 3.33
N VAL A 36 5.25 9.75 2.46
CA VAL A 36 6.71 9.68 2.40
C VAL A 36 7.35 10.48 3.53
N ILE A 37 7.02 11.76 3.68
CA ILE A 37 7.60 12.59 4.76
C ILE A 37 7.17 12.04 6.12
N GLY A 38 5.92 11.58 6.26
CA GLY A 38 5.44 10.89 7.45
C GLY A 38 6.29 9.67 7.83
N ALA A 39 6.59 8.80 6.85
CA ALA A 39 7.46 7.64 7.05
C ALA A 39 8.88 8.06 7.45
N ILE A 40 9.48 9.07 6.80
CA ILE A 40 10.81 9.61 7.13
C ILE A 40 10.85 10.09 8.58
N VAL A 41 9.87 10.91 9.00
CA VAL A 41 9.81 11.47 10.35
C VAL A 41 9.73 10.36 11.41
N LEU A 42 8.84 9.38 11.20
CA LEU A 42 8.66 8.28 12.15
C LEU A 42 9.88 7.35 12.20
N THR A 43 10.50 7.08 11.06
CA THR A 43 11.71 6.27 10.95
C THR A 43 12.89 6.93 11.69
N ASN A 44 13.09 8.23 11.48
CA ASN A 44 14.11 9.01 12.19
C ASN A 44 13.85 9.05 13.70
N CYS A 45 12.59 9.18 14.12
CA CYS A 45 12.24 9.10 15.54
C CYS A 45 12.52 7.70 16.12
N ALA A 46 12.17 6.65 15.39
CA ALA A 46 12.39 5.28 15.85
C ALA A 46 13.88 4.98 16.06
N ALA A 47 14.71 5.35 15.09
CA ALA A 47 16.16 5.21 15.18
C ALA A 47 16.74 6.05 16.34
N LYS A 48 16.38 7.34 16.43
CA LYS A 48 16.89 8.27 17.45
C LYS A 48 16.62 7.79 18.88
N TYR A 49 15.45 7.19 19.12
CA TYR A 49 15.03 6.76 20.45
C TYR A 49 15.23 5.26 20.70
N GLY A 50 15.88 4.53 19.79
CA GLY A 50 16.26 3.14 19.98
C GLY A 50 15.06 2.19 20.06
N VAL A 51 14.03 2.41 19.25
CA VAL A 51 12.93 1.45 19.07
C VAL A 51 13.54 0.11 18.65
N LYS A 52 13.08 -1.01 19.22
CA LYS A 52 13.62 -2.33 18.86
C LYS A 52 13.19 -2.71 17.44
N ARG A 53 11.90 -2.52 17.13
CA ARG A 53 11.35 -2.88 15.82
C ARG A 53 10.31 -1.89 15.31
N PHE A 54 10.46 -1.52 14.05
CA PHE A 54 9.55 -0.67 13.32
C PHE A 54 8.96 -1.42 12.14
N LEU A 55 7.64 -1.55 12.12
CA LEU A 55 6.88 -2.21 11.07
C LEU A 55 6.08 -1.20 10.26
N GLN A 56 6.41 -1.06 8.98
CA GLN A 56 5.67 -0.27 8.02
C GLN A 56 4.58 -1.12 7.34
N ILE A 57 3.33 -0.68 7.41
CA ILE A 57 2.28 -1.26 6.56
C ILE A 57 2.45 -0.71 5.14
N SER A 58 2.51 -1.63 4.17
CA SER A 58 2.55 -1.37 2.74
C SER A 58 1.37 -2.06 2.03
N THR A 59 1.40 -2.12 0.71
CA THR A 59 0.27 -2.55 -0.14
C THR A 59 0.80 -3.19 -1.41
N ASP A 60 0.02 -4.12 -1.97
CA ASP A 60 0.18 -4.64 -3.34
C ASP A 60 0.39 -3.53 -4.40
N LYS A 61 -0.23 -2.36 -4.25
CA LYS A 61 -0.08 -1.21 -5.17
C LYS A 61 1.32 -0.59 -5.19
N ALA A 62 2.20 -0.94 -4.23
CA ALA A 62 3.60 -0.54 -4.25
C ALA A 62 4.42 -1.36 -5.27
N VAL A 63 3.85 -2.44 -5.80
CA VAL A 63 4.44 -3.31 -6.82
C VAL A 63 4.09 -2.78 -8.20
N ASN A 64 5.10 -2.51 -9.03
CA ASN A 64 4.97 -1.93 -10.37
C ASN A 64 3.92 -0.81 -10.42
N PRO A 65 4.06 0.24 -9.59
CA PRO A 65 2.97 1.14 -9.29
C PRO A 65 2.47 1.84 -10.56
N THR A 66 1.16 1.94 -10.72
CA THR A 66 0.51 2.69 -11.82
C THR A 66 -0.18 3.97 -11.34
N ASN A 67 -0.06 4.28 -10.04
CA ASN A 67 -0.66 5.42 -9.39
C ASN A 67 0.27 6.00 -8.32
N ILE A 68 0.12 7.29 -8.04
CA ILE A 68 0.98 8.04 -7.11
C ILE A 68 0.85 7.54 -5.68
N MET A 69 -0.32 7.03 -5.28
CA MET A 69 -0.53 6.44 -3.95
C MET A 69 0.38 5.21 -3.77
N GLY A 70 0.31 4.26 -4.70
CA GLY A 70 1.16 3.08 -4.73
C GLY A 70 2.64 3.43 -4.79
N ALA A 71 3.02 4.37 -5.67
CA ALA A 71 4.40 4.83 -5.78
C ALA A 71 4.92 5.48 -4.49
N SER A 72 4.11 6.30 -3.81
CA SER A 72 4.47 6.86 -2.50
C SER A 72 4.71 5.77 -1.44
N LYS A 73 3.94 4.67 -1.48
CA LYS A 73 4.14 3.52 -0.59
C LYS A 73 5.39 2.73 -0.95
N ARG A 74 5.73 2.62 -2.24
CA ARG A 74 7.01 2.06 -2.67
C ARG A 74 8.19 2.88 -2.15
N ILE A 75 8.11 4.22 -2.20
CA ILE A 75 9.14 5.09 -1.62
C ILE A 75 9.24 4.87 -0.10
N CYS A 76 8.12 4.68 0.61
CA CYS A 76 8.17 4.34 2.05
C CYS A 76 8.96 3.05 2.32
N GLU A 77 8.85 2.03 1.46
CA GLU A 77 9.65 0.79 1.57
C GLU A 77 11.13 1.05 1.34
N MET A 78 11.48 1.92 0.39
CA MET A 78 12.87 2.31 0.16
C MET A 78 13.44 3.10 1.35
N VAL A 79 12.63 3.99 1.96
CA VAL A 79 13.00 4.75 3.17
C VAL A 79 13.30 3.82 4.34
N ILE A 80 12.43 2.84 4.64
CA ILE A 80 12.65 1.92 5.76
C ILE A 80 13.80 0.95 5.50
N GLN A 81 14.00 0.52 4.25
CA GLN A 81 15.18 -0.27 3.86
C GLN A 81 16.48 0.53 4.02
N HIS A 82 16.51 1.79 3.57
CA HIS A 82 17.66 2.67 3.77
C HIS A 82 17.96 2.85 5.27
N ALA A 83 16.94 3.15 6.07
CA ALA A 83 17.11 3.32 7.51
C ALA A 83 17.64 2.08 8.23
N ASN A 84 17.29 0.87 7.75
CA ASN A 84 17.83 -0.37 8.29
C ASN A 84 19.33 -0.57 8.02
N LYS A 85 19.88 0.08 6.98
CA LYS A 85 21.31 0.03 6.67
C LYS A 85 22.14 1.01 7.50
N LEU A 86 21.50 2.04 8.04
CA LEU A 86 22.18 3.04 8.86
C LEU A 86 22.62 2.45 10.21
N PRO A 87 23.69 2.97 10.83
CA PRO A 87 24.12 2.52 12.15
C PRO A 87 23.00 2.65 13.19
N GLY A 88 22.69 1.56 13.87
CA GLY A 88 21.65 1.51 14.89
C GLY A 88 21.21 0.09 15.21
N ASN A 89 20.33 -0.05 16.21
CA ASN A 89 19.80 -1.34 16.64
C ASN A 89 18.31 -1.50 16.31
N THR A 90 17.71 -0.54 15.60
CA THR A 90 16.29 -0.61 15.22
C THR A 90 16.15 -1.47 13.98
N GLU A 91 15.37 -2.54 14.08
CA GLU A 91 15.01 -3.38 12.94
C GLU A 91 13.83 -2.72 12.19
N PHE A 92 14.06 -2.31 10.96
CA PHE A 92 13.02 -1.73 10.10
C PHE A 92 12.55 -2.75 9.07
N VAL A 93 11.24 -3.04 9.05
CA VAL A 93 10.64 -3.97 8.11
C VAL A 93 9.32 -3.44 7.55
N ALA A 94 8.93 -3.92 6.38
CA ALA A 94 7.64 -3.61 5.78
C ALA A 94 6.80 -4.88 5.59
N VAL A 95 5.48 -4.74 5.59
CA VAL A 95 4.56 -5.84 5.28
C VAL A 95 3.61 -5.41 4.18
N ARG A 96 3.64 -6.11 3.04
CA ARG A 96 2.74 -5.94 1.90
C ARG A 96 1.61 -6.96 1.94
N PHE A 97 0.41 -6.48 1.67
CA PHE A 97 -0.76 -7.30 1.42
C PHE A 97 -1.78 -6.54 0.57
N GLY A 98 -2.77 -7.28 0.07
CA GLY A 98 -3.82 -6.73 -0.79
C GLY A 98 -4.97 -6.08 -0.01
N ASN A 99 -6.17 -6.12 -0.58
CA ASN A 99 -7.32 -5.49 0.02
C ASN A 99 -7.78 -6.21 1.30
N VAL A 100 -8.31 -5.43 2.24
CA VAL A 100 -8.93 -5.95 3.45
C VAL A 100 -10.45 -5.81 3.36
N LEU A 101 -11.16 -6.91 3.61
CA LEU A 101 -12.62 -6.99 3.54
C LEU A 101 -13.28 -5.99 4.50
N GLY A 102 -14.25 -5.23 3.98
CA GLY A 102 -15.04 -4.29 4.78
C GLY A 102 -14.27 -3.06 5.29
N SER A 103 -13.05 -2.82 4.81
CA SER A 103 -12.29 -1.63 5.22
C SER A 103 -12.98 -0.32 4.81
N ASN A 104 -12.75 0.75 5.58
CA ASN A 104 -13.34 2.06 5.31
C ASN A 104 -13.03 2.55 3.89
N GLY A 105 -14.06 3.06 3.21
CA GLY A 105 -13.96 3.56 1.84
C GLY A 105 -13.68 2.49 0.78
N SER A 106 -13.87 1.21 1.09
CA SER A 106 -13.67 0.12 0.13
C SER A 106 -14.94 -0.19 -0.69
N VAL A 107 -14.78 -1.09 -1.67
CA VAL A 107 -15.83 -1.45 -2.63
C VAL A 107 -17.06 -2.11 -1.99
N ILE A 108 -16.89 -2.91 -0.92
CA ILE A 108 -18.01 -3.64 -0.30
C ILE A 108 -18.99 -2.69 0.39
N PRO A 109 -18.55 -1.75 1.26
CA PRO A 109 -19.44 -0.72 1.78
C PRO A 109 -20.14 0.10 0.69
N LEU A 110 -19.41 0.45 -0.38
CA LEU A 110 -19.98 1.19 -1.51
C LEU A 110 -21.11 0.40 -2.19
N PHE A 111 -20.88 -0.87 -2.50
CA PHE A 111 -21.90 -1.73 -3.13
C PHE A 111 -23.11 -1.93 -2.23
N LYS A 112 -22.90 -2.13 -0.92
CA LYS A 112 -24.01 -2.21 0.04
C LYS A 112 -24.84 -0.93 0.06
N GLU A 113 -24.20 0.22 0.00
CA GLU A 113 -24.90 1.51 -0.04
C GLU A 113 -25.65 1.72 -1.36
N GLN A 114 -25.04 1.38 -2.51
CA GLN A 114 -25.70 1.40 -3.81
C GLN A 114 -26.93 0.49 -3.84
N ILE A 115 -26.81 -0.74 -3.32
CA ILE A 115 -27.91 -1.70 -3.22
C ILE A 115 -29.04 -1.15 -2.35
N LYS A 116 -28.73 -0.58 -1.18
CA LYS A 116 -29.72 0.04 -0.29
C LYS A 116 -30.50 1.17 -0.96
N ARG A 117 -29.87 1.89 -1.90
CA ARG A 117 -30.49 2.98 -2.66
C ARG A 117 -31.23 2.52 -3.93
N GLY A 118 -31.28 1.21 -4.20
CA GLY A 118 -31.93 0.65 -5.39
C GLY A 118 -31.02 0.48 -6.61
N GLY A 119 -29.71 0.69 -6.45
CA GLY A 119 -28.72 0.58 -7.53
C GLY A 119 -28.65 1.81 -8.45
N PRO A 120 -27.94 1.70 -9.59
CA PRO A 120 -27.14 0.55 -10.02
C PRO A 120 -25.90 0.34 -9.13
N VAL A 121 -25.36 -0.88 -9.14
CA VAL A 121 -24.04 -1.16 -8.58
C VAL A 121 -22.99 -0.88 -9.66
N CYS A 122 -22.02 0.00 -9.35
CA CYS A 122 -21.03 0.46 -10.32
C CYS A 122 -19.74 -0.36 -10.21
N VAL A 123 -19.40 -1.14 -11.24
CA VAL A 123 -18.15 -1.90 -11.34
C VAL A 123 -17.25 -1.25 -12.37
N THR A 124 -15.97 -1.04 -12.06
CA THR A 124 -15.06 -0.32 -12.97
C THR A 124 -14.75 -1.11 -14.24
N HIS A 125 -14.53 -2.41 -14.12
CA HIS A 125 -14.32 -3.29 -15.27
C HIS A 125 -14.79 -4.72 -14.97
N LYS A 126 -15.30 -5.43 -15.98
CA LYS A 126 -15.87 -6.79 -15.80
C LYS A 126 -14.84 -7.79 -15.29
N ASP A 127 -13.62 -7.71 -15.79
CA ASP A 127 -12.53 -8.62 -15.46
C ASP A 127 -11.62 -8.15 -14.31
N ILE A 128 -11.95 -7.04 -13.65
CA ILE A 128 -11.11 -6.53 -12.56
C ILE A 128 -11.12 -7.50 -11.38
N THR A 129 -9.94 -7.83 -10.87
CA THR A 129 -9.79 -8.71 -9.71
C THR A 129 -9.00 -8.06 -8.59
N ARG A 130 -9.27 -8.44 -7.36
CA ARG A 130 -8.51 -8.03 -6.19
C ARG A 130 -8.30 -9.20 -5.24
N PHE A 131 -7.16 -9.18 -4.57
CA PHE A 131 -6.89 -10.05 -3.43
C PHE A 131 -7.61 -9.55 -2.19
N PHE A 132 -8.17 -10.48 -1.40
CA PHE A 132 -8.89 -10.13 -0.18
C PHE A 132 -8.47 -11.01 0.98
N MET A 133 -8.38 -10.37 2.14
CA MET A 133 -8.21 -11.02 3.43
C MET A 133 -9.08 -10.31 4.46
N THR A 134 -9.47 -10.97 5.54
CA THR A 134 -10.18 -10.32 6.65
C THR A 134 -9.23 -9.48 7.51
N ILE A 135 -9.79 -8.52 8.26
CA ILE A 135 -8.98 -7.70 9.19
C ILE A 135 -8.23 -8.58 10.22
N PRO A 136 -8.86 -9.56 10.90
CA PRO A 136 -8.16 -10.37 11.89
C PRO A 136 -7.03 -11.22 11.31
N GLU A 137 -7.21 -11.78 10.12
CA GLU A 137 -6.17 -12.53 9.41
C GLU A 137 -4.97 -11.62 9.09
N ALA A 138 -5.23 -10.45 8.49
CA ALA A 138 -4.17 -9.50 8.12
C ALA A 138 -3.39 -9.03 9.35
N VAL A 139 -4.09 -8.66 10.43
CA VAL A 139 -3.45 -8.24 11.68
C VAL A 139 -2.63 -9.38 12.29
N SER A 140 -3.16 -10.60 12.34
CA SER A 140 -2.44 -11.77 12.86
C SER A 140 -1.14 -12.03 12.10
N LEU A 141 -1.19 -12.00 10.77
CA LEU A 141 -0.02 -12.22 9.93
C LEU A 141 0.99 -11.07 10.03
N VAL A 142 0.55 -9.82 10.17
CA VAL A 142 1.44 -8.66 10.41
C VAL A 142 2.18 -8.79 11.74
N LEU A 143 1.51 -9.23 12.81
CA LEU A 143 2.15 -9.47 14.11
C LEU A 143 3.20 -10.59 14.01
N GLN A 144 2.88 -11.67 13.28
CA GLN A 144 3.82 -12.77 13.04
C GLN A 144 4.99 -12.38 12.15
N ALA A 145 4.78 -11.57 11.12
CA ALA A 145 5.87 -10.99 10.32
C ALA A 145 6.82 -10.18 11.21
N GLY A 146 6.26 -9.42 12.16
CA GLY A 146 7.03 -8.76 13.21
C GLY A 146 7.85 -9.71 14.05
N TYR A 147 7.39 -10.92 14.35
CA TYR A 147 8.18 -11.93 15.07
C TYR A 147 9.36 -12.46 14.24
N TYR A 148 9.17 -12.66 12.94
CA TYR A 148 10.21 -13.19 12.03
C TYR A 148 11.25 -12.17 11.57
N ALA A 149 10.99 -10.87 11.77
CA ALA A 149 11.84 -9.76 11.35
C ALA A 149 13.25 -9.85 11.95
N LYS A 150 14.26 -9.59 11.10
CA LYS A 150 15.67 -9.40 11.49
C LYS A 150 16.24 -8.07 10.98
N GLY A 151 15.42 -7.26 10.32
CA GLY A 151 15.78 -5.96 9.76
C GLY A 151 15.97 -6.03 8.24
N GLY A 152 15.35 -5.08 7.54
CA GLY A 152 15.48 -4.86 6.11
C GLY A 152 14.52 -5.70 5.24
N GLU A 153 13.78 -6.62 5.84
CA GLU A 153 12.83 -7.46 5.12
C GLU A 153 11.59 -6.69 4.65
N ILE A 154 11.13 -7.03 3.45
CA ILE A 154 9.77 -6.74 3.00
C ILE A 154 9.01 -8.07 3.02
N PHE A 155 8.12 -8.21 3.98
CA PHE A 155 7.24 -9.35 4.07
C PHE A 155 6.08 -9.23 3.08
N VAL A 156 5.72 -10.33 2.44
CA VAL A 156 4.58 -10.44 1.53
C VAL A 156 3.67 -11.53 2.04
N LEU A 157 2.40 -11.18 2.28
CA LEU A 157 1.41 -12.12 2.77
C LEU A 157 0.78 -12.91 1.61
N ASP A 158 0.58 -14.21 1.81
CA ASP A 158 -0.23 -15.02 0.90
C ASP A 158 -1.70 -14.60 1.04
N MET A 159 -2.26 -14.08 -0.05
CA MET A 159 -3.63 -13.59 -0.11
C MET A 159 -4.60 -14.61 -0.73
N GLY A 160 -4.14 -15.82 -1.05
CA GLY A 160 -4.91 -16.82 -1.76
C GLY A 160 -5.26 -16.39 -3.18
N LYS A 161 -6.45 -16.75 -3.64
CA LYS A 161 -6.89 -16.51 -5.02
C LYS A 161 -7.52 -15.12 -5.17
N PRO A 162 -7.25 -14.40 -6.28
CA PRO A 162 -7.89 -13.12 -6.53
C PRO A 162 -9.39 -13.33 -6.84
N VAL A 163 -10.21 -12.36 -6.43
CA VAL A 163 -11.67 -12.37 -6.58
C VAL A 163 -12.08 -11.35 -7.64
N LYS A 164 -12.92 -11.76 -8.60
CA LYS A 164 -13.54 -10.83 -9.56
C LYS A 164 -14.51 -9.90 -8.86
N ILE A 165 -14.35 -8.59 -9.05
CA ILE A 165 -15.22 -7.59 -8.40
C ILE A 165 -16.64 -7.64 -8.97
N TYR A 166 -16.81 -8.02 -10.23
CA TYR A 166 -18.13 -8.25 -10.82
C TYR A 166 -18.88 -9.38 -10.08
N ASP A 167 -18.21 -10.51 -9.83
CA ASP A 167 -18.81 -11.64 -9.11
C ASP A 167 -19.13 -11.27 -7.65
N LEU A 168 -18.28 -10.45 -7.03
CA LEU A 168 -18.55 -9.87 -5.71
C LEU A 168 -19.83 -9.01 -5.71
N ALA A 169 -20.04 -8.16 -6.72
CA ALA A 169 -21.25 -7.37 -6.87
C ALA A 169 -22.50 -8.25 -7.02
N VAL A 170 -22.44 -9.25 -7.91
CA VAL A 170 -23.51 -10.24 -8.13
C VAL A 170 -23.89 -10.94 -6.82
N ASN A 171 -22.90 -11.39 -6.05
CA ASN A 171 -23.13 -12.09 -4.79
C ASN A 171 -23.74 -11.16 -3.73
N LEU A 172 -23.29 -9.91 -3.62
CA LEU A 172 -23.86 -8.96 -2.66
C LEU A 172 -25.32 -8.60 -2.98
N ILE A 173 -25.68 -8.48 -4.26
CA ILE A 173 -27.07 -8.26 -4.68
C ILE A 173 -27.93 -9.46 -4.27
N ARG A 174 -27.50 -10.69 -4.57
CA ARG A 174 -28.21 -11.93 -4.18
C ARG A 174 -28.39 -12.05 -2.67
N LEU A 175 -27.33 -11.82 -1.91
CA LEU A 175 -27.36 -11.87 -0.44
C LEU A 175 -28.27 -10.80 0.17
N SER A 176 -28.59 -9.74 -0.58
CA SER A 176 -29.53 -8.70 -0.18
C SER A 176 -30.99 -9.02 -0.57
N GLY A 177 -31.27 -10.20 -1.12
CA GLY A 177 -32.61 -10.65 -1.51
C GLY A 177 -33.05 -10.22 -2.91
N PHE A 178 -32.14 -9.69 -3.73
CA PHE A 178 -32.43 -9.18 -5.08
C PHE A 178 -31.82 -10.06 -6.18
N THR A 179 -32.42 -10.02 -7.37
CA THR A 179 -31.96 -10.69 -8.58
C THR A 179 -31.05 -9.76 -9.38
N PRO A 180 -29.75 -10.09 -9.57
CA PRO A 180 -28.80 -9.26 -10.32
C PRO A 180 -29.24 -9.04 -11.77
N ASN A 181 -29.10 -7.81 -12.26
CA ASN A 181 -29.52 -7.34 -13.59
C ASN A 181 -31.04 -7.43 -13.88
N VAL A 182 -31.85 -7.75 -12.87
CA VAL A 182 -33.33 -7.68 -12.95
C VAL A 182 -33.83 -6.64 -11.95
N ASP A 183 -33.60 -6.88 -10.66
CA ASP A 183 -34.01 -5.96 -9.59
C ASP A 183 -32.98 -4.83 -9.40
N ILE A 184 -31.68 -5.16 -9.52
CA ILE A 184 -30.57 -4.21 -9.39
C ILE A 184 -29.59 -4.41 -10.55
N LYS A 185 -29.41 -3.39 -11.37
CA LYS A 185 -28.44 -3.38 -12.49
C LYS A 185 -27.01 -3.28 -11.99
N ILE A 186 -26.09 -3.95 -12.69
CA ILE A 186 -24.64 -3.74 -12.54
C ILE A 186 -24.15 -2.98 -13.77
N GLU A 187 -23.62 -1.78 -13.56
CA GLU A 187 -23.12 -0.92 -14.64
C GLU A 187 -21.59 -0.90 -14.66
N ILE A 188 -21.02 -1.01 -15.87
CA ILE A 188 -19.58 -0.92 -16.08
C ILE A 188 -19.22 0.56 -16.30
N THR A 189 -18.45 1.15 -15.39
CA THR A 189 -18.14 2.60 -15.41
C THR A 189 -16.80 2.95 -16.02
N GLY A 190 -15.99 1.94 -16.37
CA GLY A 190 -14.62 2.14 -16.84
C GLY A 190 -13.59 2.20 -15.71
N LEU A 191 -12.34 1.90 -16.06
CA LEU A 191 -11.21 2.00 -15.14
C LEU A 191 -10.89 3.47 -14.84
N ARG A 192 -10.54 3.75 -13.58
CA ARG A 192 -10.13 5.09 -13.15
C ARG A 192 -8.63 5.31 -13.46
N PRO A 193 -8.18 6.58 -13.53
CA PRO A 193 -6.76 6.89 -13.63
C PRO A 193 -5.92 6.15 -12.58
N GLY A 194 -4.87 5.49 -13.05
CA GLY A 194 -3.92 4.74 -12.24
C GLY A 194 -4.42 3.42 -11.63
N GLU A 195 -5.66 3.00 -11.94
CA GLU A 195 -6.22 1.73 -11.48
C GLU A 195 -5.77 0.54 -12.34
N LYS A 196 -5.21 -0.49 -11.70
CA LYS A 196 -4.85 -1.74 -12.38
C LYS A 196 -6.05 -2.67 -12.56
N LEU A 197 -6.05 -3.43 -13.65
CA LEU A 197 -7.01 -4.51 -13.86
C LEU A 197 -6.73 -5.71 -12.94
N TYR A 198 -5.44 -6.03 -12.77
CA TYR A 198 -4.92 -7.10 -11.91
C TYR A 198 -3.84 -6.51 -11.00
N GLU A 199 -3.93 -6.78 -9.70
CA GLU A 199 -2.87 -6.41 -8.76
C GLU A 199 -1.83 -7.53 -8.72
N GLU A 200 -0.60 -7.17 -8.40
CA GLU A 200 0.54 -8.07 -8.23
C GLU A 200 1.01 -8.01 -6.78
N LEU A 201 1.44 -9.14 -6.23
CA LEU A 201 1.98 -9.15 -4.85
C LEU A 201 3.50 -8.92 -4.81
N LEU A 202 4.20 -9.12 -5.93
CA LEU A 202 5.66 -9.06 -6.06
C LEU A 202 6.07 -8.56 -7.44
N MET A 203 7.25 -7.94 -7.51
CA MET A 203 7.91 -7.65 -8.79
C MET A 203 8.63 -8.91 -9.30
N ASP A 204 8.80 -9.06 -10.61
CA ASP A 204 9.52 -10.19 -11.21
C ASP A 204 10.98 -10.31 -10.69
N GLU A 205 11.58 -9.16 -10.33
CA GLU A 205 12.93 -9.05 -9.78
C GLU A 205 13.00 -9.43 -8.29
N GLU A 206 11.86 -9.41 -7.59
CA GLU A 206 11.76 -9.73 -6.17
C GLU A 206 11.55 -11.24 -6.00
N GLY A 207 12.66 -11.98 -5.83
CA GLY A 207 12.59 -13.39 -5.43
C GLY A 207 11.86 -13.58 -4.08
N LEU A 208 11.24 -14.74 -3.89
CA LEU A 208 10.51 -15.09 -2.67
C LEU A 208 11.26 -16.11 -1.82
N LYS A 209 11.46 -15.79 -0.54
CA LYS A 209 11.86 -16.75 0.49
C LYS A 209 10.70 -17.00 1.45
N THR A 210 10.28 -18.24 1.59
CA THR A 210 9.20 -18.61 2.52
C THR A 210 9.72 -18.63 3.97
N THR A 211 8.93 -18.13 4.91
CA THR A 211 9.21 -18.26 6.35
C THR A 211 8.72 -19.63 6.87
N GLU A 212 8.84 -19.88 8.18
CA GLU A 212 8.23 -21.08 8.78
C GLU A 212 6.70 -21.08 8.62
N ASN A 213 6.08 -19.89 8.62
CA ASN A 213 4.68 -19.73 8.26
C ASN A 213 4.56 -19.60 6.73
N LYS A 214 3.93 -20.58 6.09
CA LYS A 214 3.74 -20.61 4.64
C LYS A 214 2.86 -19.48 4.08
N LEU A 215 2.16 -18.74 4.94
CA LEU A 215 1.37 -17.56 4.56
C LEU A 215 2.19 -16.26 4.59
N ILE A 216 3.47 -16.34 4.98
CA ILE A 216 4.36 -15.19 5.08
C ILE A 216 5.63 -15.51 4.31
N HIS A 217 5.93 -14.66 3.34
CA HIS A 217 7.15 -14.73 2.55
C HIS A 217 7.96 -13.45 2.71
N ILE A 218 9.23 -13.51 2.35
CA ILE A 218 10.17 -12.38 2.35
C ILE A 218 10.57 -12.11 0.91
N GLY A 219 10.29 -10.90 0.44
CA GLY A 219 10.79 -10.40 -0.84
C GLY A 219 12.28 -10.05 -0.75
N LYS A 220 13.04 -10.38 -1.79
CA LYS A 220 14.45 -9.96 -1.88
C LYS A 220 14.52 -8.43 -2.00
N PRO A 221 15.34 -7.74 -1.19
CA PRO A 221 15.59 -6.31 -1.37
C PRO A 221 16.14 -6.03 -2.78
N ILE A 222 15.67 -4.94 -3.39
CA ILE A 222 16.24 -4.45 -4.64
C ILE A 222 17.48 -3.62 -4.31
N GLU A 223 18.57 -3.84 -5.03
CA GLU A 223 19.77 -3.03 -4.90
C GLU A 223 19.56 -1.68 -5.58
N TYR A 224 19.95 -0.60 -4.91
CA TYR A 224 19.89 0.76 -5.42
C TYR A 224 21.10 1.54 -4.90
N ASP A 225 21.48 2.58 -5.65
CA ASP A 225 22.53 3.50 -5.24
C ASP A 225 22.02 4.45 -4.15
N GLU A 226 22.64 4.42 -2.98
CA GLU A 226 22.16 5.13 -1.79
C GLU A 226 22.32 6.65 -1.91
N GLU A 227 23.42 7.11 -2.52
CA GLU A 227 23.66 8.54 -2.73
C GLU A 227 22.62 9.14 -3.68
N THR A 228 22.39 8.46 -4.81
CA THR A 228 21.36 8.84 -5.80
C THR A 228 19.97 8.82 -5.17
N PHE A 229 19.62 7.75 -4.45
CA PHE A 229 18.34 7.64 -3.75
C PHE A 229 18.11 8.81 -2.78
N MET A 230 19.11 9.16 -1.96
CA MET A 230 18.98 10.24 -0.99
C MET A 230 18.88 11.61 -1.67
N ALA A 231 19.64 11.84 -2.74
CA ALA A 231 19.55 13.08 -3.51
C ALA A 231 18.16 13.26 -4.15
N GLU A 232 17.65 12.21 -4.80
CA GLU A 232 16.32 12.22 -5.45
C GLU A 232 15.18 12.29 -4.43
N LEU A 233 15.30 11.62 -3.29
CA LEU A 233 14.33 11.70 -2.20
C LEU A 233 14.25 13.13 -1.63
N ASN A 234 15.40 13.78 -1.41
CA ASN A 234 15.43 15.17 -0.94
C ASN A 234 14.81 16.13 -1.96
N GLU A 235 15.16 15.98 -3.25
CA GLU A 235 14.56 16.76 -4.35
C GLU A 235 13.03 16.59 -4.38
N LEU A 236 12.54 15.36 -4.25
CA LEU A 236 11.10 15.06 -4.21
C LEU A 236 10.40 15.68 -3.00
N VAL A 237 11.00 15.58 -1.81
CA VAL A 237 10.45 16.15 -0.58
C VAL A 237 10.37 17.68 -0.68
N GLU A 238 11.43 18.33 -1.16
CA GLU A 238 11.45 19.77 -1.36
C GLU A 238 10.40 20.21 -2.39
N ALA A 239 10.28 19.49 -3.51
CA ALA A 239 9.26 19.77 -4.51
C ALA A 239 7.84 19.64 -3.94
N ALA A 240 7.59 18.60 -3.15
CA ALA A 240 6.28 18.38 -2.54
C ALA A 240 5.90 19.46 -1.53
N VAL A 241 6.83 19.88 -0.67
CA VAL A 241 6.60 20.95 0.31
C VAL A 241 6.32 22.29 -0.37
N ASN A 242 7.00 22.56 -1.48
CA ASN A 242 6.83 23.79 -2.26
C ASN A 242 5.69 23.71 -3.30
N GLU A 243 4.85 22.67 -3.26
CA GLU A 243 3.70 22.48 -4.14
C GLU A 243 4.05 22.53 -5.64
N LYS A 244 5.19 21.97 -6.03
CA LYS A 244 5.56 21.90 -7.45
C LYS A 244 4.63 20.95 -8.21
N ASP A 245 4.46 21.20 -9.51
CA ASP A 245 3.55 20.39 -10.35
C ASP A 245 4.20 19.10 -10.90
N ASN A 246 5.54 19.03 -10.92
CA ASN A 246 6.30 17.94 -11.55
C ASN A 246 6.52 16.71 -10.63
N ILE A 247 5.68 16.52 -9.60
CA ILE A 247 5.84 15.42 -8.62
C ILE A 247 5.88 14.05 -9.29
N ARG A 248 5.06 13.82 -10.31
CA ARG A 248 5.02 12.51 -10.98
C ARG A 248 6.33 12.17 -11.70
N GLU A 249 7.00 13.17 -12.26
CA GLU A 249 8.29 13.00 -12.91
C GLU A 249 9.37 12.66 -11.88
N LEU A 250 9.40 13.38 -10.76
CA LEU A 250 10.34 13.13 -9.67
C LEU A 250 10.10 11.75 -9.03
N VAL A 251 8.84 11.34 -8.87
CA VAL A 251 8.51 9.99 -8.39
C VAL A 251 8.92 8.92 -9.41
N GLN A 252 8.76 9.16 -10.71
CA GLN A 252 9.20 8.19 -11.74
C GLN A 252 10.72 8.09 -11.82
N LYS A 253 11.44 9.19 -11.57
CA LYS A 253 12.90 9.21 -11.46
C LYS A 253 13.35 8.32 -10.28
N LEU A 254 12.75 8.52 -9.11
CA LEU A 254 13.05 7.77 -7.88
C LEU A 254 12.56 6.31 -7.91
N VAL A 255 11.44 6.04 -8.58
CA VAL A 255 10.83 4.72 -8.73
C VAL A 255 10.65 4.44 -10.22
N PRO A 256 11.68 3.90 -10.91
CA PRO A 256 11.64 3.68 -12.36
C PRO A 256 10.49 2.76 -12.83
N THR A 257 10.01 1.87 -11.97
CA THR A 257 8.87 0.99 -12.24
C THR A 257 7.51 1.70 -12.12
N TYR A 258 7.48 2.95 -11.68
CA TYR A 258 6.29 3.78 -11.66
C TYR A 258 5.91 4.22 -13.08
N THR A 259 4.72 3.81 -13.50
CA THR A 259 4.15 4.20 -14.78
C THR A 259 2.89 5.02 -14.55
N TYR A 260 2.74 6.12 -15.28
CA TYR A 260 1.54 6.93 -15.25
C TYR A 260 1.27 7.45 -16.65
N LYS A 261 0.01 7.79 -16.95
CA LYS A 261 -0.31 8.45 -18.20
C LYS A 261 0.23 9.87 -18.14
N LYS A 262 1.12 10.20 -19.07
CA LYS A 262 1.49 11.60 -19.35
C LYS A 262 0.30 12.24 -20.06
N ASP A 263 -0.13 13.40 -19.59
CA ASP A 263 -1.18 14.20 -20.23
C ASP A 263 -0.73 14.70 -21.61
#